data_AF-A0AAV6SCV6-F1
#
_entry.id   AF-A0AAV6SCV6-F1
#
_cell.length_a   1.000
_cell.length_b   1.000
_cell.length_c   1.000
_cell.angle_alpha   90.00
_cell.angle_beta   90.00
_cell.angle_gamma   90.00
#
_symmetry.space_group_name_H-M   'P 1'
#
loop_
_entity.id
_entity.type
_entity.pdbx_description
1 polymer ?
#
loop_
_entity_poly.entity_id
_entity_poly.type
_entity_poly.pdbx_seq_one_letter_code
_entity_poly.pdbx_strand_id
1 'polypeptide(L)'
;MTKLDGQVWISLYNLLLREDCQRKYDLNSFSKNQLLKLRGFFTEVLVDQLPNLVELHRFLAHLSVTGPAPPKKGLILEQIPEMWNHIVSENSGKWKAIAKETLNPSDNDLRLHAQRLNQTYNCDSMEVLLPEKPKCGSCGKEASKRCSRCQGECQVKIWPEHREQCRIMADVRVRGPRHT
;
A
#
# COMPACT_ATOMS: atom_id res chain seq x y z
N MET A 1 -5.58 -19.43 31.66
CA MET A 1 -4.69 -18.46 30.98
C MET A 1 -3.44 -19.20 30.54
N THR A 2 -3.03 -19.06 29.28
CA THR A 2 -1.82 -19.71 28.78
C THR A 2 -0.57 -18.89 29.13
N LYS A 3 0.62 -19.49 29.03
CA LYS A 3 1.90 -18.77 29.21
C LYS A 3 2.03 -17.60 28.22
N LEU A 4 1.57 -17.79 26.98
CA LEU A 4 1.60 -16.76 25.94
C LEU A 4 0.72 -15.57 26.33
N ASP A 5 -0.49 -15.81 26.83
CA ASP A 5 -1.39 -14.73 27.28
C ASP A 5 -0.74 -13.88 28.38
N GLY A 6 -0.08 -14.52 29.36
CA GLY A 6 0.65 -13.82 30.41
C GLY A 6 1.83 -12.99 29.88
N GLN A 7 2.58 -13.52 28.90
CA GLN A 7 3.67 -12.79 28.25
C GLN A 7 3.17 -11.57 27.48
N VAL A 8 2.01 -11.65 26.84
CA VAL A 8 1.38 -10.50 26.16
C VAL A 8 1.03 -9.41 27.17
N TRP A 9 0.40 -9.77 28.29
CA TRP A 9 0.06 -8.80 29.34
C TRP A 9 1.29 -8.13 29.95
N ILE A 10 2.34 -8.90 30.25
CA ILE A 10 3.60 -8.36 30.79
C ILE A 10 4.29 -7.46 29.74
N SER A 11 4.22 -7.81 28.46
CA SER A 11 4.76 -6.98 27.39
C SER A 11 4.01 -5.64 27.27
N LEU A 12 2.68 -5.67 27.35
CA LEU A 12 1.85 -4.46 27.39
C LEU A 12 2.16 -3.60 28.62
N TYR A 13 2.30 -4.22 29.79
CA TYR A 13 2.72 -3.54 31.00
C TYR A 13 4.06 -2.82 30.79
N ASN A 14 5.07 -3.52 30.28
CA ASN A 14 6.40 -2.95 30.07
C ASN A 14 6.38 -1.81 29.04
N LEU A 15 5.65 -1.97 27.94
CA LEU A 15 5.54 -0.97 26.89
C LEU A 15 4.88 0.33 27.39
N LEU A 16 3.84 0.20 28.22
CA LEU A 16 2.97 1.32 28.61
C LEU A 16 3.39 1.99 29.91
N LEU A 17 4.02 1.28 30.85
CA LEU A 17 4.35 1.81 32.18
C LEU A 17 5.85 2.07 32.40
N ARG A 18 6.77 1.50 31.61
CA ARG A 18 8.19 1.83 31.74
C ARG A 18 8.49 3.18 31.11
N GLU A 19 9.20 4.02 31.85
CA GLU A 19 9.54 5.38 31.43
C GLU A 19 10.32 5.42 30.10
N ASP A 20 11.30 4.53 29.94
CA ASP A 20 12.08 4.41 28.69
C ASP A 20 11.21 4.13 27.46
N CYS A 21 10.15 3.34 27.65
CA CYS A 21 9.20 2.98 26.61
C CYS A 21 8.21 4.12 26.38
N GLN A 22 7.67 4.75 27.43
CA GLN A 22 6.75 5.88 27.33
C GLN A 22 7.34 7.07 26.57
N ARG A 23 8.64 7.34 26.72
CA ARG A 23 9.33 8.40 25.98
C ARG A 23 9.35 8.16 24.46
N LYS A 24 9.34 6.89 24.03
CA LYS A 24 9.40 6.48 22.62
C LYS A 24 8.04 6.09 22.05
N TYR A 25 7.09 5.72 22.90
CA TYR A 25 5.77 5.26 22.51
C TYR A 25 4.82 6.45 22.33
N ASP A 26 4.36 6.67 21.11
CA ASP A 26 3.45 7.77 20.82
C ASP A 26 1.98 7.38 21.06
N LEU A 27 1.43 7.84 22.18
CA LEU A 27 0.02 7.69 22.55
C LEU A 27 -0.85 8.68 21.78
N ASN A 28 -1.38 8.24 20.64
CA ASN A 28 -2.39 8.98 19.87
C ASN A 28 -3.83 8.53 20.19
N SER A 29 -4.83 9.25 19.67
CA SER A 29 -6.26 8.96 19.89
C SER A 29 -6.68 7.56 19.44
N PHE A 30 -6.10 7.04 18.35
CA PHE A 30 -6.39 5.69 17.87
C PHE A 30 -5.85 4.63 18.84
N SER A 31 -4.57 4.71 19.20
CA SER A 31 -3.91 3.79 20.15
C SER A 31 -4.63 3.82 21.50
N LYS A 32 -5.00 5.00 21.99
CA LYS A 32 -5.82 5.19 23.19
C LYS A 32 -7.11 4.37 23.13
N ASN A 33 -7.88 4.51 22.05
CA ASN A 33 -9.15 3.81 21.88
C ASN A 33 -8.98 2.27 21.84
N GLN A 34 -7.89 1.78 21.23
CA GLN A 34 -7.60 0.33 21.26
C GLN A 34 -7.22 -0.15 22.66
N LEU A 35 -6.36 0.60 23.37
CA LEU A 35 -5.95 0.27 24.74
C LEU A 35 -7.13 0.24 25.70
N LEU A 36 -8.11 1.13 25.55
CA LEU A 36 -9.29 1.16 26.40
C LEU A 36 -10.17 -0.10 26.25
N LYS A 37 -10.12 -0.81 25.12
CA LYS A 37 -10.81 -2.11 24.97
C LYS A 37 -10.24 -3.18 25.89
N LEU A 38 -8.96 -3.08 26.27
CA LEU A 38 -8.29 -4.03 27.18
C LEU A 38 -8.96 -4.09 28.55
N ARG A 39 -9.65 -3.01 28.98
CA ARG A 39 -10.38 -2.98 30.24
C ARG A 39 -11.44 -4.09 30.35
N GLY A 40 -12.06 -4.47 29.24
CA GLY A 40 -13.05 -5.57 29.21
C GLY A 40 -12.42 -6.96 29.42
N PHE A 41 -11.10 -7.07 29.33
CA PHE A 41 -10.36 -8.32 29.52
C PHE A 41 -9.69 -8.43 30.90
N PHE A 42 -9.78 -7.40 31.74
CA PHE A 42 -9.34 -7.45 33.13
C PHE A 42 -10.39 -8.17 33.98
N THR A 43 -10.26 -9.50 34.08
CA THR A 43 -11.08 -10.33 34.96
C THR A 43 -10.44 -10.44 36.35
N GLU A 44 -11.23 -10.75 37.37
CA GLU A 44 -10.72 -11.01 38.73
C GLU A 44 -9.64 -12.11 38.71
N VAL A 45 -9.85 -13.17 37.92
CA VAL A 45 -8.88 -14.25 37.75
C VAL A 45 -7.56 -13.77 37.15
N LEU A 46 -7.58 -12.82 36.19
CA LEU A 46 -6.34 -12.27 35.62
C LEU A 46 -5.54 -11.53 36.70
N VAL A 47 -6.22 -10.74 37.53
CA VAL A 47 -5.60 -9.96 38.61
C VAL A 47 -5.05 -10.88 39.70
N ASP A 48 -5.78 -11.94 40.07
CA ASP A 48 -5.33 -12.92 41.04
C ASP A 48 -4.07 -13.67 40.57
N GLN A 49 -4.02 -14.02 39.28
CA GLN A 49 -2.88 -14.76 38.70
C GLN A 49 -1.67 -13.87 38.38
N LEU A 50 -1.89 -12.58 38.11
CA LEU A 50 -0.84 -11.59 37.81
C LEU A 50 -1.10 -10.26 38.54
N PRO A 51 -0.83 -10.21 39.86
CA PRO A 51 -1.14 -9.03 40.69
C PRO A 51 -0.41 -7.75 40.26
N ASN A 52 0.73 -7.88 39.57
CA ASN A 52 1.47 -6.77 39.00
C ASN A 52 0.68 -6.02 37.90
N LEU A 53 -0.35 -6.62 37.30
CA LEU A 53 -1.18 -5.95 36.30
C LEU A 53 -2.19 -4.96 36.89
N VAL A 54 -2.32 -4.88 38.22
CA VAL A 54 -3.17 -3.87 38.88
C VAL A 54 -2.76 -2.45 38.47
N GLU A 55 -1.47 -2.20 38.31
CA GLU A 55 -0.99 -0.89 37.88
C GLU A 55 -1.38 -0.58 36.43
N LEU A 56 -1.34 -1.59 35.54
CA LEU A 56 -1.83 -1.45 34.17
C LEU A 56 -3.34 -1.20 34.13
N HIS A 57 -4.11 -1.88 34.97
CA HIS A 57 -5.55 -1.62 35.09
C HIS A 57 -5.82 -0.18 35.54
N ARG A 58 -5.09 0.31 36.56
CA ARG A 58 -5.17 1.69 37.04
C ARG A 58 -4.79 2.70 35.96
N PHE A 59 -3.73 2.43 35.20
CA PHE A 59 -3.31 3.25 34.08
C PHE A 59 -4.41 3.35 33.00
N LEU A 60 -5.03 2.24 32.62
CA LEU A 60 -6.13 2.23 31.64
C LEU A 60 -7.36 2.98 32.16
N ALA A 61 -7.66 2.88 33.46
CA ALA A 61 -8.74 3.65 34.08
C ALA A 61 -8.45 5.16 34.02
N HIS A 62 -7.22 5.58 34.35
CA HIS A 62 -6.79 6.96 34.22
C HIS A 62 -6.86 7.44 32.77
N LEU A 63 -6.37 6.64 31.82
CA LEU A 63 -6.41 6.95 30.39
C LEU A 63 -7.84 7.17 29.87
N SER A 64 -8.85 6.53 30.49
CA SER A 64 -10.24 6.69 30.08
C SER A 64 -10.83 8.06 30.39
N VAL A 65 -10.30 8.75 31.42
CA VAL A 65 -10.76 10.08 31.85
C VAL A 65 -9.86 11.21 31.35
N THR A 66 -8.60 10.92 31.01
CA THR A 66 -7.67 11.91 30.45
C THR A 66 -8.09 12.27 29.02
N GLY A 67 -8.14 13.57 28.67
CA GLY A 67 -8.45 14.03 27.31
C GLY A 67 -7.45 13.53 26.25
N PRO A 68 -7.78 13.59 24.95
CA PRO A 68 -6.80 13.29 23.90
C PRO A 68 -5.59 14.22 24.04
N ALA A 69 -4.38 13.65 24.04
CA ALA A 69 -3.17 14.47 24.05
C ALA A 69 -3.18 15.38 22.81
N PRO A 70 -2.83 16.68 22.94
CA PRO A 70 -2.71 17.53 21.77
C PRO A 70 -1.72 16.90 20.79
N PRO A 71 -2.02 16.88 19.48
CA PRO A 71 -1.15 16.27 18.49
C PRO A 71 0.24 16.89 18.62
N LYS A 72 1.24 16.05 18.92
CA LYS A 72 2.63 16.48 18.98
C LYS A 72 2.99 17.00 17.59
N LYS A 73 3.23 18.30 17.47
CA LYS A 73 3.84 18.88 16.27
C LYS A 73 5.28 18.38 16.26
N GLY A 74 5.52 17.24 15.62
CA GLY A 74 6.87 16.79 15.34
C GLY A 74 7.58 17.90 14.59
N LEU A 75 8.70 18.38 15.13
CA LEU A 75 9.61 19.23 14.37
C LEU A 75 10.25 18.32 13.30
N ILE A 76 9.63 18.25 12.12
CA ILE A 76 10.23 17.60 10.97
C ILE A 76 11.28 18.59 10.45
N LEU A 77 12.53 18.38 10.86
CA LEU A 77 13.66 19.14 10.35
C LEU A 77 14.17 18.42 9.10
N GLU A 78 13.44 18.62 8.00
CA GLU A 78 13.90 18.18 6.69
C GLU A 78 15.14 19.00 6.30
N GLN A 79 16.27 18.33 6.10
CA GLN A 79 17.33 18.93 5.30
C GLN A 79 16.73 19.12 3.91
N ILE A 80 16.50 20.37 3.52
CA ILE A 80 16.04 20.67 2.16
C ILE A 80 17.14 20.17 1.22
N PRO A 81 16.87 19.14 0.39
CA PRO A 81 17.88 18.65 -0.54
C PRO A 81 18.31 19.82 -1.42
N GLU A 82 19.61 20.01 -1.66
CA GLU A 82 20.12 21.08 -2.52
C GLU A 82 19.39 21.12 -3.87
N MET A 83 19.00 19.93 -4.36
CA MET A 83 18.14 19.73 -5.52
C MET A 83 16.81 20.49 -5.45
N TRP A 84 16.12 20.51 -4.30
CA TRP A 84 14.87 21.24 -4.13
C TRP A 84 15.09 22.76 -4.23
N ASN A 85 16.10 23.29 -3.55
CA ASN A 85 16.45 24.71 -3.63
C ASN A 85 16.82 25.11 -5.06
N HIS A 86 17.54 24.26 -5.77
CA HIS A 86 17.87 24.45 -7.17
C HIS A 86 16.59 24.49 -8.03
N ILE A 87 15.73 23.48 -7.94
CA ILE A 87 14.47 23.40 -8.67
C ILE A 87 13.58 24.62 -8.38
N VAL A 88 13.46 25.03 -7.12
CA VAL A 88 12.62 26.17 -6.72
C VAL A 88 13.18 27.50 -7.21
N SER A 89 14.49 27.71 -7.10
CA SER A 89 15.13 28.95 -7.55
C SER A 89 15.09 29.10 -9.08
N GLU A 90 15.39 28.03 -9.83
CA GLU A 90 15.39 28.05 -11.30
C GLU A 90 13.99 28.22 -11.92
N ASN A 91 12.97 27.67 -11.26
CA ASN A 91 11.59 27.66 -11.76
C ASN A 91 10.70 28.71 -11.10
N SER A 92 11.27 29.58 -10.25
CA SER A 92 10.56 30.72 -9.68
C SER A 92 9.90 31.56 -10.77
N GLY A 93 8.60 31.83 -10.63
CA GLY A 93 7.79 32.54 -11.62
C GLY A 93 7.36 31.72 -12.86
N LYS A 94 7.96 30.55 -13.12
CA LYS A 94 7.65 29.71 -14.28
C LYS A 94 6.59 28.64 -14.00
N TRP A 95 6.26 28.41 -12.72
CA TRP A 95 5.33 27.37 -12.29
C TRP A 95 3.99 27.34 -13.03
N LYS A 96 3.40 28.51 -13.31
CA LYS A 96 2.14 28.61 -14.06
C LYS A 96 2.29 28.12 -15.50
N ALA A 97 3.42 28.41 -16.15
CA ALA A 97 3.70 27.96 -17.51
C ALA A 97 3.95 26.45 -17.55
N ILE A 98 4.79 25.94 -16.63
CA ILE A 98 5.09 24.51 -16.50
C ILE A 98 3.81 23.70 -16.23
N ALA A 99 2.96 24.18 -15.32
CA ALA A 99 1.68 23.55 -15.03
C ALA A 99 0.76 23.55 -16.26
N LYS A 100 0.71 24.65 -17.01
CA LYS A 100 -0.12 24.72 -18.23
C LYS A 100 0.32 23.70 -19.27
N GLU A 101 1.63 23.57 -19.50
CA GLU A 101 2.22 22.65 -20.46
C GLU A 101 2.07 21.18 -20.02
N THR A 102 2.30 20.89 -18.74
CA THR A 102 2.31 19.50 -18.23
C THR A 102 0.89 18.97 -17.95
N LEU A 103 -0.03 19.82 -17.50
CA LEU A 103 -1.38 19.41 -17.10
C LEU A 103 -2.42 19.55 -18.21
N ASN A 104 -2.08 20.20 -19.34
CA ASN A 104 -2.95 20.28 -20.51
C ASN A 104 -2.23 19.78 -21.77
N PRO A 105 -1.85 18.49 -21.82
CA PRO A 105 -1.26 17.89 -23.02
C PRO A 105 -2.23 17.99 -24.20
N SER A 106 -1.72 18.15 -25.42
CA SER A 106 -2.56 18.07 -26.62
C SER A 106 -3.00 16.62 -26.88
N ASP A 107 -4.02 16.41 -27.71
CA ASP A 107 -4.44 15.06 -28.12
C ASP A 107 -3.30 14.25 -28.76
N ASN A 108 -2.38 14.92 -29.46
CA ASN A 108 -1.20 14.28 -30.03
C ASN A 108 -0.20 13.86 -28.94
N ASP A 109 0.00 14.68 -27.91
CA ASP A 109 0.88 14.34 -26.77
C ASP A 109 0.29 13.18 -25.97
N LEU A 110 -1.03 13.19 -25.74
CA LEU A 110 -1.75 12.09 -25.11
C LEU A 110 -1.61 10.78 -25.90
N ARG A 111 -1.74 10.83 -27.23
CA ARG A 111 -1.51 9.67 -28.10
C ARG A 111 -0.06 9.19 -28.03
N LEU A 112 0.91 10.10 -28.03
CA LEU A 112 2.33 9.75 -27.92
C LEU A 112 2.64 9.12 -26.55
N HIS A 113 2.08 9.66 -25.47
CA HIS A 113 2.19 9.09 -24.13
C HIS A 113 1.57 7.69 -24.08
N ALA A 114 0.36 7.50 -24.63
CA ALA A 114 -0.28 6.21 -24.70
C ALA A 114 0.54 5.19 -25.53
N GLN A 115 1.14 5.62 -26.64
CA GLN A 115 2.03 4.78 -27.44
C GLN A 115 3.28 4.37 -26.66
N ARG A 116 3.93 5.31 -25.95
CA ARG A 116 5.10 5.03 -25.10
C ARG A 116 4.75 4.05 -23.98
N LEU A 117 3.65 4.30 -23.26
CA LEU A 117 3.17 3.38 -22.22
C LEU A 117 2.89 1.99 -22.79
N ASN A 118 2.22 1.91 -23.95
CA ASN A 118 1.96 0.63 -24.61
C ASN A 118 3.26 -0.08 -25.03
N GLN A 119 4.30 0.66 -25.42
CA GLN A 119 5.61 0.09 -25.73
C GLN A 119 6.33 -0.40 -24.46
N THR A 120 6.34 0.38 -23.38
CA THR A 120 7.01 0.02 -22.12
C THR A 120 6.32 -1.15 -21.42
N TYR A 121 4.99 -1.21 -21.44
CA TYR A 121 4.18 -2.19 -20.72
C TYR A 121 3.58 -3.27 -21.64
N ASN A 122 4.13 -3.49 -22.84
CA ASN A 122 3.72 -4.66 -23.64
C ASN A 122 4.18 -5.97 -22.95
N CYS A 123 3.50 -7.08 -23.26
CA CYS A 123 3.79 -8.36 -22.59
C CYS A 123 5.22 -8.84 -22.85
N ASP A 124 5.79 -8.52 -24.02
CA ASP A 124 7.13 -8.96 -24.41
C ASP A 124 8.22 -8.25 -23.58
N SER A 125 8.05 -6.94 -23.29
CA SER A 125 8.94 -6.15 -22.45
C SER A 125 8.82 -6.51 -20.97
N MET A 126 7.59 -6.79 -20.50
CA MET A 126 7.36 -7.22 -19.11
C MET A 126 7.89 -8.64 -18.83
N GLU A 127 7.89 -9.53 -19.83
CA GLU A 127 8.38 -10.90 -19.70
C GLU A 127 9.86 -10.98 -19.31
N VAL A 128 10.68 -10.03 -19.78
CA VAL A 128 12.13 -9.98 -19.43
C VAL A 128 12.37 -9.82 -17.94
N LEU A 129 11.41 -9.22 -17.23
CA LEU A 129 11.50 -8.98 -15.79
C LEU A 129 10.98 -10.16 -14.95
N LEU A 130 10.33 -11.15 -15.57
CA LEU A 130 9.75 -12.29 -14.86
C LEU A 130 10.79 -13.42 -14.67
N PRO A 131 10.92 -13.99 -13.45
CA PRO A 131 11.85 -15.09 -13.19
C PRO A 131 11.51 -16.38 -13.96
N GLU A 132 10.22 -16.60 -14.25
CA GLU A 132 9.73 -17.74 -15.02
C GLU A 132 9.09 -17.27 -16.32
N LYS A 133 9.38 -17.99 -17.40
CA LYS A 133 8.72 -17.77 -18.68
C LYS A 133 7.25 -18.17 -18.61
N PRO A 134 6.34 -17.45 -19.28
CA PRO A 134 4.92 -17.71 -19.22
C PRO A 134 4.59 -19.09 -19.82
N LYS A 135 3.80 -19.84 -19.05
CA LYS A 135 3.33 -21.18 -19.39
C LYS A 135 1.97 -21.09 -20.06
N CYS A 136 1.70 -22.00 -20.99
CA CYS A 136 0.41 -22.12 -21.64
C CYS A 136 -0.69 -22.50 -20.65
N GLY A 137 -1.78 -21.74 -20.61
CA GLY A 137 -2.91 -21.99 -19.69
C GLY A 137 -3.63 -23.33 -19.87
N SER A 138 -3.41 -24.03 -20.99
CA SER A 138 -4.00 -25.37 -21.22
C SER A 138 -3.02 -26.53 -21.07
N CYS A 139 -1.78 -26.40 -21.59
CA CYS A 139 -0.83 -27.52 -21.56
C CYS A 139 0.28 -27.35 -20.52
N GLY A 140 0.37 -26.21 -19.84
CA GLY A 140 1.34 -25.92 -18.78
C GLY A 140 2.80 -25.79 -19.25
N LYS A 141 3.09 -26.03 -20.53
CA LYS A 141 4.44 -25.93 -21.12
C LYS A 141 4.74 -24.48 -21.54
N GLU A 142 6.03 -24.15 -21.64
CA GLU A 142 6.49 -22.85 -22.13
C GLU A 142 5.85 -22.53 -23.49
N ALA A 143 5.21 -21.36 -23.57
CA ALA A 143 4.43 -20.97 -24.74
C ALA A 143 5.34 -20.35 -25.82
N SER A 144 5.88 -21.20 -26.71
CA SER A 144 6.78 -20.77 -27.79
C SER A 144 6.09 -20.10 -28.99
N LYS A 145 4.79 -20.37 -29.21
CA LYS A 145 3.99 -19.78 -30.30
C LYS A 145 2.70 -19.19 -29.75
N ARG A 146 2.72 -17.89 -29.46
CA ARG A 146 1.59 -17.16 -28.86
C ARG A 146 0.74 -16.48 -29.91
N CYS A 147 -0.53 -16.24 -29.58
CA CYS A 147 -1.39 -15.42 -30.42
C CYS A 147 -0.86 -13.99 -30.51
N SER A 148 -0.62 -13.47 -31.72
CA SER A 148 -0.16 -12.09 -31.93
C SER A 148 -1.15 -11.02 -31.44
N ARG A 149 -2.41 -11.38 -31.20
CA ARG A 149 -3.47 -10.46 -30.79
C ARG A 149 -3.64 -10.33 -29.27
N CYS A 150 -3.46 -11.42 -28.52
CA CYS A 150 -3.64 -11.43 -27.06
C CYS A 150 -2.42 -11.94 -26.27
N GLN A 151 -1.42 -12.51 -26.94
CA GLN A 151 -0.12 -12.95 -26.40
C GLN A 151 -0.17 -13.96 -25.23
N GLY A 152 -1.33 -14.57 -24.93
CA GLY A 152 -1.52 -15.42 -23.74
C GLY A 152 -1.59 -16.93 -23.95
N GLU A 153 -1.83 -17.43 -25.17
CA GLU A 153 -2.12 -18.85 -25.41
C GLU A 153 -1.39 -19.45 -26.64
N CYS A 154 -1.14 -20.76 -26.59
CA CYS A 154 -0.51 -21.51 -27.69
C CYS A 154 -1.49 -21.72 -28.86
N GLN A 155 -1.17 -21.15 -30.03
CA GLN A 155 -2.05 -21.18 -31.21
C GLN A 155 -2.35 -22.57 -31.79
N VAL A 156 -1.55 -23.62 -31.51
CA VAL A 156 -1.57 -24.82 -32.37
C VAL A 156 -2.66 -25.85 -32.04
N LYS A 157 -3.06 -26.01 -30.77
CA LYS A 157 -4.03 -27.07 -30.38
C LYS A 157 -5.42 -26.58 -30.01
N ILE A 158 -5.57 -25.30 -29.66
CA ILE A 158 -6.77 -24.77 -28.99
C ILE A 158 -7.32 -23.56 -29.75
N TRP A 159 -6.77 -23.24 -30.93
CA TRP A 159 -7.26 -22.15 -31.76
C TRP A 159 -8.78 -22.10 -31.94
N PRO A 160 -9.52 -23.21 -32.11
CA PRO A 160 -10.97 -23.16 -32.23
C PRO A 160 -11.68 -22.58 -30.99
N GLU A 161 -11.26 -22.96 -29.78
CA GLU A 161 -11.82 -22.48 -28.50
C GLU A 161 -11.30 -21.07 -28.19
N HIS A 162 -10.01 -20.86 -28.40
CA HIS A 162 -9.33 -19.58 -28.19
C HIS A 162 -9.87 -18.48 -29.11
N ARG A 163 -10.16 -18.77 -30.39
CA ARG A 163 -10.51 -17.74 -31.39
C ARG A 163 -11.72 -16.91 -30.96
N GLU A 164 -12.74 -17.54 -30.39
CA GLU A 164 -13.94 -16.84 -29.95
C GLU A 164 -13.67 -15.98 -28.72
N GLN A 165 -12.97 -16.53 -27.72
CA GLN A 165 -12.58 -15.79 -26.51
C GLN A 165 -11.62 -14.64 -26.83
N CYS A 166 -10.67 -14.87 -27.73
CA CYS A 166 -9.71 -13.88 -28.23
C CYS A 166 -10.40 -12.77 -29.02
N ARG A 167 -11.44 -13.10 -29.82
CA ARG A 167 -12.27 -12.11 -30.52
C ARG A 167 -12.97 -11.19 -29.52
N ILE A 168 -13.61 -11.76 -28.49
CA ILE A 168 -14.30 -11.00 -27.44
C ILE A 168 -13.33 -10.08 -26.69
N MET A 169 -12.18 -10.61 -26.24
CA MET A 169 -11.16 -9.82 -25.54
C MET A 169 -10.58 -8.70 -26.42
N ALA A 170 -10.42 -8.93 -27.72
CA ALA A 170 -9.93 -7.92 -28.64
C ALA A 170 -10.97 -6.84 -28.94
N ASP A 171 -12.26 -7.17 -29.00
CA ASP A 171 -13.33 -6.19 -29.19
C ASP A 171 -13.48 -5.26 -27.96
N VAL A 172 -13.18 -5.76 -26.76
CA VAL A 172 -13.11 -4.94 -25.53
C VAL A 172 -11.95 -3.94 -25.60
N ARG A 173 -10.79 -4.31 -26.19
CA ARG A 173 -9.66 -3.38 -26.41
C ARG A 173 -9.95 -2.26 -27.41
N VAL A 174 -10.82 -2.51 -28.41
CA VAL A 174 -11.23 -1.50 -29.42
C VAL A 174 -12.34 -0.59 -28.90
N ARG A 175 -13.16 -1.06 -27.94
CA ARG A 175 -14.23 -0.28 -27.29
C ARG A 175 -13.76 0.37 -25.99
N GLY A 176 -12.65 1.10 -26.04
CA GLY A 176 -12.46 2.21 -25.10
C GLY A 176 -13.65 3.18 -25.22
N PRO A 177 -14.01 3.93 -24.16
CA PRO A 177 -15.22 4.73 -24.15
C PRO A 177 -15.24 5.66 -25.37
N ARG A 178 -16.22 5.45 -26.25
CA ARG A 178 -16.57 6.45 -27.25
C ARG A 178 -17.17 7.61 -26.49
N HIS A 179 -16.37 8.64 -26.24
CA HIS A 179 -16.87 9.93 -25.83
C HIS A 179 -17.76 10.46 -26.97
N THR A 180 -19.08 10.40 -26.77
CA THR A 180 -20.01 11.43 -27.24
C THR A 180 -19.94 12.61 -26.29
#